data_AF-A0A8H5SVY1-F1
#
_entry.id   AF-A0A8H5SVY1-F1
#
_cell.length_a   1.000
_cell.length_b   1.000
_cell.length_c   1.000
_cell.angle_alpha   90.00
_cell.angle_beta   90.00
_cell.angle_gamma   90.00
#
_symmetry.space_group_name_H-M   'P 1'
#
loop_
_entity.id
_entity.type
_entity.pdbx_description
1 polymer ?
#
loop_
_entity_poly.entity_id
_entity_poly.type
_entity_poly.pdbx_seq_one_letter_code
_entity_poly.pdbx_strand_id
1 'polypeptide(L)'
;MDSSHYYCLREPAHEIRLLDLFPATATGDLNGRVRRFSIGSAPAFVSVSHVWGEKKADRAMSLESGCGVKNLTISLNLESFLVNMLCHTPETLPQIWESNQRLSMWIDMICIDQLDNNEKALQIPLMRDIYSRARSVVVWIHEYDSYLRYAFQHLRRLSSHQPDEGIPFDPMGWDAIRRLLGCEWFHRRWVIQESVLPKTAIFLCGSDSIPLDDLFRGIDMAVKSLLARPRPMKKLKRGNTGEVRPIRVLRELRQALETDQNQFGLFWLMEHLRFTRATFAHDQVYSLLGVCNPQEAAATAVRYDLEPEEVYKRSAILHTDIHGNLEFLGLCAPEQRDALCSGSPGNPVLRPFAGPSWVPNWHSQRLRRCLGLSHINHEESFFNASETIPFDPSFEGEQLTVSGFLVDRISSIADFCPRDRAPDFSDANSKLYQQYLDFWMTPVDEPAPYSNAVSRAEAFIRTLSLDGIYLEPVPSPDDIPTIFYNWCSGSALCKRLEAYGFKPKRSGTGPGQKAFIRLKRLVSWDPFVTSKGYIGLGREGAAIGDEIWLIGGCSTPVLMSPSPEGPLRYEVKGEVFLDGFMFKGQFGESIHQDSKIERIVLV
;
A
#
# COMPACT_ATOMS: atom_id res chain seq x y z
N MET A 1 15.81 42.85 5.27
CA MET A 1 16.54 42.46 4.05
C MET A 1 17.94 42.08 4.49
N ASP A 2 18.23 40.79 4.52
CA ASP A 2 19.62 40.34 4.51
C ASP A 2 19.68 39.05 3.69
N SER A 3 20.53 39.05 2.67
CA SER A 3 20.49 38.16 1.50
C SER A 3 20.80 36.70 1.86
N SER A 4 19.75 35.89 2.03
CA SER A 4 19.79 34.43 2.20
C SER A 4 20.06 33.65 0.90
N HIS A 5 20.15 34.32 -0.25
CA HIS A 5 20.12 33.81 -1.64
C HIS A 5 21.31 32.98 -2.17
N TYR A 6 22.12 32.36 -1.31
CA TYR A 6 23.39 31.76 -1.76
C TYR A 6 23.33 30.24 -2.04
N TYR A 7 22.32 29.54 -1.50
CA TYR A 7 22.06 28.12 -1.77
C TYR A 7 21.02 27.90 -2.87
N CYS A 8 20.36 28.97 -3.32
CA CYS A 8 19.26 28.88 -4.28
C CYS A 8 19.76 28.36 -5.63
N LEU A 9 19.03 27.37 -6.12
CA LEU A 9 19.07 26.97 -7.52
C LEU A 9 18.55 28.15 -8.37
N ARG A 10 19.19 28.40 -9.50
CA ARG A 10 18.72 29.40 -10.47
C ARG A 10 17.52 28.87 -11.23
N GLU A 11 17.60 27.59 -11.58
CA GLU A 11 16.53 26.85 -12.25
C GLU A 11 16.23 25.60 -11.42
N PRO A 12 15.45 25.72 -10.32
CA PRO A 12 15.20 24.60 -9.41
C PRO A 12 14.50 23.40 -10.05
N ALA A 13 13.93 23.55 -11.24
CA ALA A 13 13.35 22.45 -12.02
C ALA A 13 14.37 21.68 -12.87
N HIS A 14 15.62 22.15 -12.99
CA HIS A 14 16.64 21.54 -13.85
C HIS A 14 18.03 21.43 -13.20
N GLU A 15 18.20 22.00 -12.01
CA GLU A 15 19.44 21.96 -11.26
C GLU A 15 19.32 21.12 -9.98
N ILE A 16 20.44 20.58 -9.53
CA ILE A 16 20.59 19.87 -8.26
C ILE A 16 21.83 20.35 -7.52
N ARG A 17 21.85 20.10 -6.20
CA ARG A 17 23.02 20.27 -5.35
C ARG A 17 23.68 18.92 -5.06
N LEU A 18 25.01 18.90 -5.05
CA LEU A 18 25.80 17.76 -4.61
C LEU A 18 26.75 18.20 -3.49
N LEU A 19 26.85 17.37 -2.45
CA LEU A 19 27.79 17.49 -1.35
C LEU A 19 29.06 16.71 -1.66
N ASP A 20 30.19 17.39 -1.71
CA ASP A 20 31.50 16.76 -1.62
C ASP A 20 31.89 16.65 -0.15
N LEU A 21 32.03 15.41 0.34
CA LEU A 21 32.55 15.16 1.68
C LEU A 21 34.09 15.09 1.64
N PHE A 22 34.73 15.80 2.55
CA PHE A 22 36.19 15.79 2.70
C PHE A 22 36.62 14.96 3.91
N PRO A 23 37.84 14.39 3.91
CA PRO A 23 38.41 13.72 5.08
C PRO A 23 38.35 14.62 6.33
N ALA A 24 38.05 14.03 7.48
CA ALA A 24 38.00 14.76 8.75
C ALA A 24 39.33 15.49 9.00
N THR A 25 39.24 16.75 9.43
CA THR A 25 40.41 17.49 9.90
C THR A 25 40.79 17.03 11.31
N ALA A 26 42.00 17.36 11.78
CA ALA A 26 42.50 16.94 13.10
C ALA A 26 41.63 17.39 14.29
N THR A 27 40.68 18.31 14.08
CA THR A 27 39.72 18.77 15.09
C THR A 27 38.48 17.87 15.22
N GLY A 28 38.27 16.92 14.30
CA GLY A 28 37.12 16.02 14.29
C GLY A 28 35.84 16.61 13.67
N ASP A 29 35.88 17.84 13.18
CA ASP A 29 34.70 18.53 12.63
C ASP A 29 34.33 18.00 11.23
N LEU A 30 33.03 17.76 11.01
CA LEU A 30 32.46 17.42 9.71
C LEU A 30 32.40 18.66 8.81
N ASN A 31 33.16 18.62 7.72
CA ASN A 31 33.24 19.67 6.72
C ASN A 31 32.90 19.12 5.33
N GLY A 32 32.22 19.92 4.53
CA GLY A 32 31.92 19.57 3.13
C GLY A 32 31.80 20.79 2.24
N ARG A 33 31.71 20.57 0.93
CA ARG A 33 31.44 21.61 -0.06
C ARG A 33 30.20 21.27 -0.87
N VAL A 34 29.28 22.21 -1.01
CA VAL A 34 28.10 22.04 -1.86
C VAL A 34 28.32 22.71 -3.21
N ARG A 35 28.08 21.96 -4.29
CA ARG A 35 28.17 22.43 -5.67
C ARG A 35 26.85 22.25 -6.40
N ARG A 36 26.58 23.12 -7.38
CA ARG A 36 25.37 23.09 -8.21
C ARG A 36 25.69 22.51 -9.58
N PHE A 37 24.78 21.73 -10.11
CA PHE A 37 24.86 21.15 -11.45
C PHE A 37 23.49 21.15 -12.10
N SER A 38 23.44 21.25 -13.43
CA SER A 38 22.25 20.79 -14.15
C SER A 38 22.15 19.28 -14.02
N ILE A 39 20.96 18.74 -13.79
CA ILE A 39 20.72 17.30 -13.62
C ILE A 39 21.24 16.47 -14.81
N GLY A 40 21.17 17.03 -16.02
CA GLY A 40 21.62 16.37 -17.24
C GLY A 40 23.13 16.28 -17.40
N SER A 41 23.89 17.15 -16.71
CA SER A 41 25.36 17.27 -16.82
C SER A 41 26.08 17.11 -15.48
N ALA A 42 25.38 16.61 -14.46
CA ALA A 42 25.97 16.32 -13.16
C ALA A 42 27.08 15.26 -13.28
N PRO A 43 28.21 15.40 -12.55
CA PRO A 43 29.25 14.37 -12.51
C PRO A 43 28.73 13.09 -11.86
N ALA A 44 29.52 12.01 -11.86
CA ALA A 44 29.12 10.79 -11.14
C ALA A 44 28.95 11.09 -9.64
N PHE A 45 27.81 10.69 -9.07
CA PHE A 45 27.51 10.88 -7.66
C PHE A 45 26.79 9.65 -7.10
N VAL A 46 26.81 9.52 -5.77
CA VAL A 46 25.95 8.57 -5.05
C VAL A 46 24.81 9.33 -4.39
N SER A 47 23.65 8.70 -4.27
CA SER A 47 22.56 9.27 -3.47
C SER A 47 22.45 8.54 -2.14
N VAL A 48 21.97 9.25 -1.12
CA VAL A 48 21.89 8.73 0.24
C VAL A 48 20.44 8.61 0.65
N SER A 49 20.12 7.46 1.22
CA SER A 49 18.81 7.08 1.73
C SER A 49 18.97 6.79 3.22
N HIS A 50 18.39 7.62 4.08
CA HIS A 50 18.58 7.53 5.53
C HIS A 50 17.33 7.98 6.29
N VAL A 51 17.16 7.49 7.52
CA VAL A 51 16.12 7.96 8.44
C VAL A 51 16.51 9.32 9.01
N TRP A 52 15.64 10.33 8.89
CA TRP A 52 15.98 11.68 9.36
C TRP A 52 16.10 11.76 10.90
N GLY A 53 15.43 10.89 11.66
CA GLY A 53 15.53 10.82 13.12
C GLY A 53 14.80 11.94 13.85
N GLU A 54 14.97 12.00 15.19
CA GLU A 54 14.34 13.03 16.02
C GLU A 54 15.07 14.38 15.94
N LYS A 55 14.34 15.48 15.69
CA LYS A 55 14.84 16.87 15.63
C LYS A 55 15.47 17.41 16.93
N LYS A 56 15.47 16.63 18.02
CA LYS A 56 15.92 17.10 19.35
C LYS A 56 17.44 17.06 19.52
N ALA A 57 18.17 16.37 18.64
CA ALA A 57 19.63 16.18 18.71
C ALA A 57 20.29 16.62 17.40
N ASP A 58 20.02 17.86 17.04
CA ASP A 58 20.47 18.50 15.81
C ASP A 58 21.95 18.96 15.95
N ARG A 59 22.78 18.58 14.98
CA ARG A 59 24.24 18.81 14.93
C ARG A 59 24.59 19.81 13.82
N ALA A 60 25.69 20.54 13.98
CA ALA A 60 26.11 21.51 12.97
C ALA A 60 27.19 20.90 12.05
N MET A 61 26.99 21.04 10.75
CA MET A 61 27.98 20.73 9.72
C MET A 61 28.38 22.02 8.99
N SER A 62 29.68 22.26 8.84
CA SER A 62 30.17 23.41 8.09
C SER A 62 30.22 23.08 6.59
N LEU A 63 29.50 23.85 5.79
CA LEU A 63 29.40 23.68 4.34
C LEU A 63 30.00 24.89 3.64
N GLU A 64 31.09 24.66 2.91
CA GLU A 64 31.62 25.62 1.96
C GLU A 64 30.72 25.68 0.73
N SER A 65 30.41 26.89 0.29
CA SER A 65 29.68 27.17 -0.94
C SER A 65 30.40 28.25 -1.74
N GLY A 66 29.95 28.51 -2.96
CA GLY A 66 30.48 29.60 -3.80
C GLY A 66 30.30 31.01 -3.21
N CYS A 67 29.74 31.14 -2.01
CA CYS A 67 29.47 32.40 -1.34
C CYS A 67 29.91 32.41 0.13
N GLY A 68 30.76 31.46 0.52
CA GLY A 68 31.31 31.34 1.88
C GLY A 68 30.88 30.07 2.59
N VAL A 69 31.27 29.97 3.86
CA VAL A 69 30.96 28.83 4.74
C VAL A 69 29.67 29.12 5.50
N LYS A 70 28.73 28.16 5.50
CA LYS A 70 27.54 28.19 6.37
C LYS A 70 27.45 26.94 7.22
N ASN A 71 26.86 27.07 8.40
CA ASN A 71 26.57 25.94 9.26
C ASN A 71 25.15 25.44 8.96
N LEU A 72 25.06 24.22 8.47
CA LEU A 72 23.79 23.52 8.28
C LEU A 72 23.51 22.64 9.49
N THR A 73 22.25 22.62 9.91
CA THR A 73 21.79 21.70 10.94
C THR A 73 21.44 20.35 10.31
N ILE A 74 22.07 19.28 10.77
CA ILE A 74 21.85 17.90 10.34
C ILE A 74 21.43 17.04 11.52
N SER A 75 20.73 15.93 11.27
CA SER A 75 20.39 15.00 12.34
C SER A 75 21.59 14.20 12.82
N LEU A 76 21.52 13.70 14.06
CA LEU A 76 22.50 12.75 14.59
C LEU A 76 22.67 11.52 13.68
N ASN A 77 21.60 11.01 13.10
CA ASN A 77 21.69 9.85 12.21
C ASN A 77 22.47 10.15 10.93
N LEU A 78 22.31 11.36 10.36
CA LEU A 78 23.06 11.80 9.20
C LEU A 78 24.54 12.07 9.56
N GLU A 79 24.82 12.64 10.73
CA GLU A 79 26.18 12.79 11.25
C GLU A 79 26.88 11.43 11.37
N SER A 80 26.26 10.44 12.04
CA SER A 80 26.81 9.08 12.16
C SER A 80 27.06 8.43 10.81
N PHE A 81 26.15 8.62 9.83
CA PHE A 81 26.37 8.17 8.46
C PHE A 81 27.61 8.83 7.84
N LEU A 82 27.71 10.16 7.87
CA LEU A 82 28.81 10.89 7.26
C LEU A 82 30.16 10.52 7.89
N VAL A 83 30.23 10.41 9.22
CA VAL A 83 31.42 9.93 9.94
C VAL A 83 31.78 8.50 9.52
N ASN A 84 30.79 7.62 9.41
CA ASN A 84 31.00 6.24 8.97
C ASN A 84 31.50 6.17 7.52
N MET A 85 31.05 7.07 6.64
CA MET A 85 31.53 7.17 5.26
C MET A 85 33.01 7.55 5.19
N LEU A 86 33.53 8.33 6.14
CA LEU A 86 34.97 8.65 6.22
C LEU A 86 35.84 7.44 6.58
N CYS A 87 35.27 6.41 7.21
CA CYS A 87 35.98 5.16 7.49
C CYS A 87 35.96 4.19 6.31
N HIS A 88 35.07 4.38 5.35
CA HIS A 88 35.05 3.59 4.13
C HIS A 88 36.01 4.20 3.12
N THR A 89 36.73 3.34 2.39
CA THR A 89 37.71 3.73 1.40
C THR A 89 37.33 3.22 0.01
N PRO A 90 37.97 3.73 -1.07
CA PRO A 90 37.81 3.20 -2.42
C PRO A 90 38.08 1.69 -2.53
N GLU A 91 38.87 1.10 -1.63
CA GLU A 91 39.14 -0.34 -1.59
C GLU A 91 37.95 -1.13 -1.00
N THR A 92 37.30 -0.59 0.03
CA THR A 92 36.20 -1.29 0.73
C THR A 92 34.85 -1.16 0.03
N LEU A 93 34.58 -0.01 -0.61
CA LEU A 93 33.35 0.26 -1.36
C LEU A 93 33.67 0.94 -2.70
N PRO A 94 34.41 0.33 -3.63
CA PRO A 94 34.84 0.97 -4.88
C PRO A 94 33.70 1.54 -5.73
N GLN A 95 32.50 1.00 -5.58
CA GLN A 95 31.32 1.39 -6.32
C GLN A 95 30.75 2.76 -5.92
N ILE A 96 31.15 3.34 -4.78
CA ILE A 96 30.65 4.65 -4.33
C ILE A 96 31.66 5.80 -4.51
N TRP A 97 32.95 5.51 -4.73
CA TRP A 97 34.00 6.52 -4.85
C TRP A 97 34.28 6.92 -6.30
N GLU A 98 34.41 8.22 -6.56
CA GLU A 98 34.85 8.76 -7.86
C GLU A 98 36.38 8.90 -7.87
N SER A 99 37.05 8.23 -8.82
CA SER A 99 38.48 8.38 -9.13
C SER A 99 39.44 8.37 -7.92
N ASN A 100 39.09 7.59 -6.88
CA ASN A 100 39.84 7.38 -5.64
C ASN A 100 40.09 8.62 -4.74
N GLN A 101 39.45 9.78 -4.97
CA GLN A 101 39.74 10.99 -4.17
C GLN A 101 38.53 11.82 -3.70
N ARG A 102 37.32 11.56 -4.20
CA ARG A 102 36.14 12.33 -3.79
C ARG A 102 34.87 11.48 -3.71
N LEU A 103 34.10 11.71 -2.65
CA LEU A 103 32.75 11.18 -2.49
C LEU A 103 31.74 12.30 -2.71
N SER A 104 31.23 12.39 -3.95
CA SER A 104 30.18 13.32 -4.35
C SER A 104 28.81 12.69 -4.07
N MET A 105 28.01 13.31 -3.21
CA MET A 105 26.77 12.76 -2.70
C MET A 105 25.57 13.68 -2.96
N TRP A 106 24.42 13.09 -3.24
CA TRP A 106 23.14 13.75 -3.11
C TRP A 106 22.45 13.26 -1.85
N ILE A 107 22.13 14.17 -0.93
CA ILE A 107 21.45 13.86 0.33
C ILE A 107 20.29 14.84 0.44
N ASP A 108 19.05 14.36 0.41
CA ASP A 108 17.83 15.17 0.44
C ASP A 108 17.86 16.27 1.52
N MET A 109 18.24 15.92 2.75
CA MET A 109 18.33 16.83 3.90
C MET A 109 19.30 18.00 3.69
N ILE A 110 20.30 17.86 2.83
CA ILE A 110 21.34 18.87 2.54
C ILE A 110 21.13 19.54 1.18
N CYS A 111 20.74 18.75 0.19
CA CYS A 111 20.67 19.14 -1.22
C CYS A 111 19.32 19.75 -1.62
N ILE A 112 18.30 19.67 -0.78
CA ILE A 112 17.02 20.37 -0.94
C ILE A 112 16.86 21.36 0.22
N ASP A 113 16.36 22.56 -0.05
CA ASP A 113 16.02 23.51 1.01
C ASP A 113 14.73 23.05 1.67
N GLN A 114 14.87 22.43 2.83
CA GLN A 114 13.76 21.83 3.57
C GLN A 114 12.79 22.86 4.15
N LEU A 115 13.16 24.14 4.16
CA LEU A 115 12.34 25.24 4.64
C LEU A 115 11.62 25.98 3.51
N ASP A 116 12.02 25.78 2.25
CA ASP A 116 11.38 26.40 1.08
C ASP A 116 10.46 25.40 0.35
N ASN A 117 9.15 25.52 0.59
CA ASN A 117 8.14 24.70 -0.08
C ASN A 117 8.10 24.93 -1.61
N ASN A 118 8.49 26.10 -2.11
CA ASN A 118 8.54 26.36 -3.55
C ASN A 118 9.70 25.58 -4.18
N GLU A 119 10.87 25.58 -3.53
CA GLU A 119 11.99 24.77 -3.99
C GLU A 119 11.65 23.28 -3.94
N LYS A 120 11.06 22.80 -2.83
CA LYS A 120 10.63 21.40 -2.69
C LYS A 120 9.67 20.98 -3.81
N ALA A 121 8.72 21.84 -4.17
CA ALA A 121 7.77 21.58 -5.24
C ALA A 121 8.44 21.37 -6.61
N LEU A 122 9.61 21.97 -6.83
CA LEU A 122 10.39 21.85 -8.06
C LEU A 122 11.45 20.73 -8.00
N GLN A 123 12.00 20.45 -6.81
CA GLN A 123 13.02 19.41 -6.60
C GLN A 123 12.44 17.99 -6.47
N ILE A 124 11.26 17.82 -5.87
CA ILE A 124 10.64 16.50 -5.71
C ILE A 124 10.39 15.79 -7.05
N PRO A 125 9.87 16.46 -8.09
CA PRO A 125 9.75 15.85 -9.41
C PRO A 125 11.09 15.35 -9.98
N LEU A 126 12.22 15.99 -9.63
CA LEU A 126 13.55 15.58 -10.06
C LEU A 126 14.08 14.34 -9.34
N MET A 127 13.49 13.91 -8.22
CA MET A 127 13.97 12.75 -7.45
C MET A 127 14.01 11.48 -8.30
N ARG A 128 13.09 11.33 -9.26
CA ARG A 128 13.14 10.24 -10.24
C ARG A 128 14.47 10.21 -10.98
N ASP A 129 14.82 11.33 -11.61
CA ASP A 129 16.05 11.46 -12.37
C ASP A 129 17.29 11.36 -11.48
N ILE A 130 17.25 11.92 -10.28
CA ILE A 130 18.36 11.89 -9.32
C ILE A 130 18.70 10.45 -8.94
N TYR A 131 17.72 9.65 -8.49
CA TYR A 131 17.98 8.26 -8.10
C TYR A 131 18.33 7.37 -9.29
N SER A 132 17.69 7.57 -10.45
CA SER A 132 18.00 6.79 -11.66
C SER A 132 19.39 7.10 -12.24
N ARG A 133 19.90 8.34 -12.08
CA ARG A 133 21.23 8.77 -12.56
C ARG A 133 22.34 8.52 -11.54
N ALA A 134 22.00 8.36 -10.27
CA ALA A 134 22.99 8.03 -9.24
C ALA A 134 23.75 6.75 -9.60
N ARG A 135 25.06 6.75 -9.38
CA ARG A 135 25.90 5.56 -9.58
C ARG A 135 25.46 4.43 -8.67
N SER A 136 25.11 4.78 -7.44
CA SER A 136 24.54 3.88 -6.43
C SER A 136 23.73 4.68 -5.43
N VAL A 137 22.73 4.04 -4.81
CA VAL A 137 22.09 4.51 -3.59
C VAL A 137 22.72 3.83 -2.38
N VAL A 138 23.17 4.62 -1.42
CA VAL A 138 23.62 4.13 -0.13
C VAL A 138 22.48 4.23 0.88
N VAL A 139 21.98 3.09 1.33
CA VAL A 139 20.93 2.98 2.35
C VAL A 139 21.57 2.83 3.72
N TRP A 140 21.46 3.85 4.56
CA TRP A 140 21.97 3.84 5.92
C TRP A 140 20.93 3.35 6.92
N ILE A 141 21.21 2.21 7.56
CA ILE A 141 20.30 1.60 8.55
C ILE A 141 20.65 2.01 9.98
N HIS A 142 21.91 1.85 10.40
CA HIS A 142 22.34 2.09 11.77
C HIS A 142 23.87 2.19 11.89
N GLU A 143 24.37 2.88 12.92
CA GLU A 143 25.81 3.03 13.19
C GLU A 143 26.49 1.73 13.66
N TYR A 144 25.82 1.00 14.55
CA TYR A 144 26.30 -0.27 15.07
C TYR A 144 25.16 -1.04 15.73
N ASP A 145 24.80 -2.21 15.19
CA ASP A 145 23.88 -3.15 15.84
C ASP A 145 24.30 -4.58 15.50
N SER A 146 24.63 -5.37 16.52
CA SER A 146 25.11 -6.75 16.34
C SER A 146 24.07 -7.67 15.70
N TYR A 147 22.78 -7.45 15.97
CA TYR A 147 21.71 -8.23 15.36
C TYR A 147 21.52 -7.87 13.88
N LEU A 148 21.58 -6.59 13.52
CA LEU A 148 21.48 -6.16 12.12
C LEU A 148 22.68 -6.64 11.29
N ARG A 149 23.89 -6.56 11.85
CA ARG A 149 25.09 -7.13 11.22
C ARG A 149 24.96 -8.64 11.01
N TYR A 150 24.47 -9.36 12.01
CA TYR A 150 24.18 -10.78 11.89
C TYR A 150 23.09 -11.05 10.83
N ALA A 151 22.07 -10.20 10.72
CA ALA A 151 21.08 -10.28 9.65
C ALA A 151 21.74 -10.14 8.26
N PHE A 152 22.64 -9.17 8.07
CA PHE A 152 23.37 -9.00 6.80
C PHE A 152 24.25 -10.20 6.48
N GLN A 153 24.97 -10.75 7.46
CA GLN A 153 25.78 -11.95 7.29
C GLN A 153 24.92 -13.18 6.95
N HIS A 154 23.80 -13.35 7.66
CA HIS A 154 22.85 -14.43 7.42
C HIS A 154 22.22 -14.32 6.02
N LEU A 155 21.77 -13.13 5.62
CA LEU A 155 21.18 -12.88 4.30
C LEU A 155 22.18 -13.10 3.16
N ARG A 156 23.43 -12.63 3.29
CA ARG A 156 24.50 -12.91 2.30
C ARG A 156 24.80 -14.41 2.17
N ARG A 157 24.82 -15.12 3.30
CA ARG A 157 24.95 -16.58 3.28
C ARG A 157 23.77 -17.22 2.56
N LEU A 158 22.54 -16.79 2.83
CA LEU A 158 21.38 -17.33 2.14
C LEU A 158 21.43 -17.03 0.64
N SER A 159 21.72 -15.79 0.26
CA SER A 159 21.71 -15.35 -1.14
C SER A 159 22.71 -16.10 -2.02
N SER A 160 23.78 -16.66 -1.45
CA SER A 160 24.78 -17.45 -2.16
C SER A 160 24.38 -18.92 -2.43
N HIS A 161 23.31 -19.43 -1.82
CA HIS A 161 22.86 -20.81 -2.03
C HIS A 161 22.03 -20.94 -3.31
N GLN A 162 22.00 -22.15 -3.88
CA GLN A 162 21.12 -22.42 -5.02
C GLN A 162 19.66 -22.63 -4.58
N PRO A 163 18.66 -22.27 -5.42
CA PRO A 163 17.24 -22.37 -5.07
C PRO A 163 16.76 -23.76 -4.62
N ASP A 164 17.44 -24.82 -5.08
CA ASP A 164 17.07 -26.23 -4.85
C ASP A 164 17.83 -26.86 -3.68
N GLU A 165 18.77 -26.14 -3.06
CA GLU A 165 19.45 -26.60 -1.86
C GLU A 165 18.51 -26.47 -0.66
N GLY A 166 18.29 -27.58 0.06
CA GLY A 166 17.49 -27.58 1.28
C GLY A 166 18.18 -26.80 2.40
N ILE A 167 17.79 -25.54 2.61
CA ILE A 167 18.41 -24.68 3.63
C ILE A 167 17.74 -24.91 4.98
N PRO A 168 18.48 -25.34 6.03
CA PRO A 168 17.97 -25.46 7.37
C PRO A 168 17.42 -24.13 7.88
N PHE A 169 16.24 -24.16 8.51
CA PHE A 169 15.69 -22.97 9.15
C PHE A 169 16.54 -22.58 10.36
N ASP A 170 17.06 -21.36 10.36
CA ASP A 170 17.79 -20.75 11.46
C ASP A 170 16.87 -19.80 12.25
N PRO A 171 16.47 -20.14 13.48
CA PRO A 171 15.64 -19.28 14.30
C PRO A 171 16.29 -17.93 14.65
N MET A 172 17.60 -17.90 14.86
CA MET A 172 18.34 -16.67 15.18
C MET A 172 18.44 -15.78 13.95
N GLY A 173 18.76 -16.39 12.79
CA GLY A 173 18.77 -15.69 11.50
C GLY A 173 17.42 -15.05 11.18
N TRP A 174 16.33 -15.77 11.45
CA TRP A 174 14.97 -15.23 11.26
C TRP A 174 14.63 -14.09 12.23
N ASP A 175 15.02 -14.16 13.50
CA ASP A 175 14.82 -13.05 14.46
C ASP A 175 15.60 -11.80 14.04
N ALA A 176 16.82 -11.98 13.56
CA ALA A 176 17.66 -10.89 13.06
C ALA A 176 17.06 -10.23 11.80
N ILE A 177 16.54 -11.02 10.86
CA ILE A 177 15.79 -10.50 9.70
C ILE A 177 14.55 -9.74 10.15
N ARG A 178 13.79 -10.24 11.13
CA ARG A 178 12.62 -9.52 11.66
C ARG A 178 13.00 -8.17 12.26
N ARG A 179 14.11 -8.10 13.00
CA ARG A 179 14.61 -6.83 13.55
C ARG A 179 15.01 -5.86 12.45
N LEU A 180 15.70 -6.35 11.41
CA LEU A 180 16.03 -5.55 10.23
C LEU A 180 14.78 -4.99 9.55
N LEU A 181 13.79 -5.83 9.26
CA LEU A 181 12.53 -5.41 8.61
C LEU A 181 11.65 -4.53 9.50
N GLY A 182 11.90 -4.52 10.82
CA GLY A 182 11.28 -3.62 11.77
C GLY A 182 11.97 -2.25 11.87
N CYS A 183 13.11 -2.04 11.20
CA CYS A 183 13.74 -0.73 11.14
C CYS A 183 12.84 0.27 10.42
N GLU A 184 12.80 1.51 10.93
CA GLU A 184 11.92 2.57 10.44
C GLU A 184 12.04 2.81 8.93
N TRP A 185 13.25 2.65 8.37
CA TRP A 185 13.51 2.77 6.94
C TRP A 185 12.52 1.96 6.10
N PHE A 186 12.27 0.68 6.40
CA PHE A 186 11.37 -0.19 5.63
C PHE A 186 9.90 0.22 5.69
N HIS A 187 9.55 1.13 6.59
CA HIS A 187 8.20 1.63 6.78
C HIS A 187 7.99 3.03 6.23
N ARG A 188 9.03 3.72 5.75
CA ARG A 188 8.88 5.06 5.19
C ARG A 188 8.34 5.00 3.76
N ARG A 189 7.60 6.04 3.36
CA ARG A 189 7.04 6.14 2.02
C ARG A 189 8.07 6.59 0.97
N TRP A 190 9.00 7.46 1.34
CA TRP A 190 10.03 7.98 0.43
C TRP A 190 11.04 6.92 -0.06
N VAL A 191 11.27 5.88 0.75
CA VAL A 191 12.23 4.81 0.42
C VAL A 191 11.86 3.98 -0.80
N ILE A 192 10.60 4.08 -1.27
CA ILE A 192 10.14 3.40 -2.47
C ILE A 192 10.98 3.86 -3.66
N GLN A 193 11.02 5.17 -3.95
CA GLN A 193 11.84 5.71 -5.03
C GLN A 193 13.33 5.43 -4.83
N GLU A 194 13.81 5.56 -3.59
CA GLU A 194 15.21 5.34 -3.20
C GLU A 194 15.69 3.90 -3.45
N SER A 195 14.78 2.91 -3.50
CA SER A 195 15.15 1.50 -3.63
C SER A 195 14.78 0.87 -4.97
N VAL A 196 13.78 1.38 -5.68
CA VAL A 196 13.33 0.78 -6.96
C VAL A 196 13.90 1.47 -8.19
N LEU A 197 14.23 2.76 -8.13
CA LEU A 197 14.76 3.52 -9.26
C LEU A 197 16.26 3.37 -9.52
N PRO A 198 17.15 3.21 -8.51
CA PRO A 198 18.57 3.14 -8.79
C PRO A 198 18.96 1.80 -9.41
N LYS A 199 19.96 1.81 -10.29
CA LYS A 199 20.53 0.57 -10.86
C LYS A 199 21.19 -0.30 -9.81
N THR A 200 21.81 0.32 -8.80
CA THR A 200 22.44 -0.36 -7.68
C THR A 200 22.09 0.34 -6.37
N ALA A 201 21.82 -0.43 -5.33
CA ALA A 201 21.64 0.07 -3.98
C ALA A 201 22.33 -0.84 -2.97
N ILE A 202 22.91 -0.25 -1.92
CA ILE A 202 23.69 -0.97 -0.90
C ILE A 202 23.24 -0.53 0.48
N PHE A 203 22.96 -1.50 1.33
CA PHE A 203 22.59 -1.28 2.71
C PHE A 203 23.83 -1.29 3.58
N LEU A 204 23.94 -0.33 4.49
CA LEU A 204 25.03 -0.17 5.44
C LEU A 204 24.51 -0.24 6.88
N CYS A 205 25.26 -0.98 7.71
CA CYS A 205 25.07 -1.03 9.16
C CYS A 205 26.45 -0.96 9.84
N GLY A 206 26.92 0.25 10.11
CA GLY A 206 28.30 0.49 10.48
C GLY A 206 29.26 0.09 9.35
N SER A 207 30.20 -0.82 9.63
CA SER A 207 31.18 -1.30 8.64
C SER A 207 30.69 -2.50 7.80
N ASP A 208 29.53 -3.06 8.11
CA ASP A 208 28.94 -4.17 7.35
C ASP A 208 28.03 -3.65 6.25
N SER A 209 28.04 -4.33 5.11
CA SER A 209 27.22 -3.99 3.96
C SER A 209 26.56 -5.20 3.30
N ILE A 210 25.45 -4.95 2.60
CA ILE A 210 24.79 -5.93 1.74
C ILE A 210 24.15 -5.23 0.51
N PRO A 211 24.39 -5.71 -0.73
CA PRO A 211 23.67 -5.23 -1.90
C PRO A 211 22.16 -5.49 -1.79
N LEU A 212 21.33 -4.59 -2.33
CA LEU A 212 19.87 -4.70 -2.28
C LEU A 212 19.36 -6.02 -2.89
N ASP A 213 19.98 -6.47 -3.98
CA ASP A 213 19.58 -7.70 -4.68
C ASP A 213 19.87 -8.96 -3.84
N ASP A 214 21.00 -8.96 -3.11
CA ASP A 214 21.35 -10.01 -2.16
C ASP A 214 20.42 -10.00 -0.94
N LEU A 215 20.06 -8.81 -0.46
CA LEU A 215 19.10 -8.64 0.63
C LEU A 215 17.73 -9.21 0.24
N PHE A 216 17.21 -8.88 -0.94
CA PHE A 216 15.95 -9.41 -1.46
C PHE A 216 16.00 -10.94 -1.62
N ARG A 217 17.04 -11.45 -2.30
CA ARG A 217 17.22 -12.90 -2.51
C ARG A 217 17.33 -13.66 -1.18
N GLY A 218 18.13 -13.15 -0.24
CA GLY A 218 18.30 -13.75 1.08
C GLY A 218 16.98 -13.81 1.86
N ILE A 219 16.15 -12.76 1.80
CA ILE A 219 14.84 -12.73 2.45
C ILE A 219 13.90 -13.78 1.84
N ASP A 220 13.87 -13.91 0.51
CA ASP A 220 13.06 -14.94 -0.16
C ASP A 220 13.42 -16.35 0.32
N MET A 221 14.71 -16.62 0.44
CA MET A 221 15.22 -17.90 0.87
C MET A 221 14.91 -18.17 2.35
N ALA A 222 15.04 -17.14 3.21
CA ALA A 222 14.63 -17.22 4.60
C ALA A 222 13.13 -17.54 4.75
N VAL A 223 12.27 -16.91 3.94
CA VAL A 223 10.82 -17.18 3.93
C VAL A 223 10.52 -18.59 3.44
N LYS A 224 11.20 -19.07 2.39
CA LYS A 224 11.06 -20.45 1.91
C LYS A 224 11.40 -21.45 3.01
N SER A 225 12.54 -21.29 3.69
CA SER A 225 12.95 -22.13 4.83
C SER A 225 11.96 -22.06 5.99
N LEU A 226 11.43 -20.87 6.31
CA LEU A 226 10.41 -20.67 7.34
C LEU A 226 9.12 -21.43 7.02
N LEU A 227 8.69 -21.44 5.75
CA LEU A 227 7.47 -22.12 5.29
C LEU A 227 7.64 -23.64 5.21
N ALA A 228 8.85 -24.12 4.89
CA ALA A 228 9.18 -25.54 4.79
C ALA A 228 9.37 -26.25 6.15
N ARG A 229 9.38 -25.51 7.29
CA ARG A 229 9.74 -26.07 8.60
C ARG A 229 8.81 -27.20 9.11
N PRO A 230 9.35 -28.22 9.82
CA PRO A 230 8.57 -29.31 10.42
C PRO A 230 7.49 -28.86 11.42
N ARG A 231 6.40 -29.63 11.53
CA ARG A 231 5.25 -29.34 12.42
C ARG A 231 5.60 -29.09 13.91
N PRO A 232 6.56 -29.78 14.55
CA PRO A 232 6.96 -29.52 15.94
C PRO A 232 7.48 -28.09 16.16
N MET A 233 8.10 -27.48 15.13
CA MET A 233 8.62 -26.11 15.13
C MET A 233 7.55 -25.05 14.77
N LYS A 234 6.28 -25.45 14.59
CA LYS A 234 5.16 -24.52 14.34
C LYS A 234 4.61 -23.84 15.61
N LYS A 235 5.07 -24.25 16.80
CA LYS A 235 4.83 -23.51 18.06
C LYS A 235 5.53 -22.15 18.10
N LEU A 236 6.57 -21.95 17.27
CA LEU A 236 7.06 -20.62 16.96
C LEU A 236 5.90 -19.87 16.32
N LYS A 237 5.33 -18.90 17.05
CA LYS A 237 4.22 -18.06 16.57
C LYS A 237 4.54 -17.69 15.12
N ARG A 238 3.60 -17.89 14.20
CA ARG A 238 3.64 -17.24 12.87
C ARG A 238 3.46 -15.73 13.09
N GLY A 239 4.42 -15.11 13.77
CA GLY A 239 4.51 -13.68 13.98
C GLY A 239 4.98 -13.06 12.67
N ASN A 240 4.01 -12.50 11.96
CA ASN A 240 4.13 -11.50 10.91
C ASN A 240 5.17 -11.76 9.80
N THR A 241 4.88 -12.72 8.91
CA THR A 241 5.36 -12.60 7.51
C THR A 241 4.79 -11.34 6.81
N GLY A 242 3.88 -10.62 7.46
CA GLY A 242 3.39 -9.31 7.02
C GLY A 242 4.51 -8.28 6.83
N GLU A 243 5.58 -8.36 7.63
CA GLU A 243 6.77 -7.47 7.52
C GLU A 243 7.58 -7.74 6.24
N VAL A 244 7.39 -8.89 5.58
CA VAL A 244 8.05 -9.20 4.30
C VAL A 244 7.26 -8.69 3.09
N ARG A 245 5.97 -8.35 3.27
CA ARG A 245 5.15 -7.84 2.15
C ARG A 245 5.74 -6.59 1.48
N PRO A 246 6.23 -5.58 2.23
CA PRO A 246 6.91 -4.42 1.64
C PRO A 246 8.01 -4.81 0.67
N ILE A 247 8.88 -5.74 1.09
CA ILE A 247 10.03 -6.22 0.32
C ILE A 247 9.58 -6.87 -0.98
N ARG A 248 8.54 -7.71 -0.91
CA ARG A 248 8.04 -8.41 -2.10
C ARG A 248 7.50 -7.42 -3.14
N VAL A 249 6.71 -6.44 -2.70
CA VAL A 249 6.15 -5.40 -3.59
C VAL A 249 7.26 -4.54 -4.17
N LEU A 250 8.25 -4.13 -3.38
CA LEU A 250 9.41 -3.36 -3.84
C LEU A 250 10.21 -4.10 -4.93
N ARG A 251 10.43 -5.41 -4.75
CA ARG A 251 11.12 -6.24 -5.75
C ARG A 251 10.31 -6.36 -7.05
N GLU A 252 9.00 -6.62 -6.93
CA GLU A 252 8.10 -6.70 -8.09
C GLU A 252 8.06 -5.38 -8.87
N LEU A 253 7.99 -4.24 -8.16
CA LEU A 253 8.08 -2.90 -8.73
C LEU A 253 9.40 -2.68 -9.46
N ARG A 254 10.53 -3.00 -8.82
CA ARG A 254 11.86 -2.82 -9.42
C ARG A 254 12.03 -3.64 -10.69
N GLN A 255 11.63 -4.92 -10.67
CA GLN A 255 11.68 -5.79 -11.85
C GLN A 255 10.83 -5.24 -13.01
N ALA A 256 9.64 -4.73 -12.70
CA ALA A 256 8.75 -4.17 -13.71
C ALA A 256 9.24 -2.84 -14.30
N LEU A 257 9.89 -2.00 -13.49
CA LEU A 257 10.50 -0.75 -13.95
C LEU A 257 11.77 -1.01 -14.80
N GLU A 258 12.51 -2.09 -14.54
CA GLU A 258 13.67 -2.48 -15.34
C GLU A 258 13.29 -2.96 -16.75
N THR A 259 12.13 -3.58 -16.92
CA THR A 259 11.67 -4.07 -18.23
C THR A 259 10.96 -3.02 -19.07
N ASP A 260 10.64 -1.85 -18.50
CA ASP A 260 9.82 -0.78 -19.11
C ASP A 260 8.47 -1.28 -19.66
N GLN A 261 8.01 -2.46 -19.21
CA GLN A 261 6.82 -3.11 -19.72
C GLN A 261 5.55 -2.72 -18.96
N ASN A 262 5.68 -2.19 -17.73
CA ASN A 262 4.53 -1.87 -16.88
C ASN A 262 4.61 -0.45 -16.34
N GLN A 263 3.54 0.32 -16.57
CA GLN A 263 3.34 1.64 -15.96
C GLN A 263 2.28 1.52 -14.87
N PHE A 264 2.67 1.80 -13.62
CA PHE A 264 1.78 1.62 -12.47
C PHE A 264 0.91 2.85 -12.25
N GLY A 265 -0.40 2.66 -12.21
CA GLY A 265 -1.34 3.70 -11.79
C GLY A 265 -1.05 4.19 -10.36
N LEU A 266 -1.20 5.48 -10.11
CA LEU A 266 -0.95 6.08 -8.80
C LEU A 266 -1.79 5.39 -7.73
N PHE A 267 -3.07 5.16 -7.97
CA PHE A 267 -3.97 4.56 -6.98
C PHE A 267 -3.66 3.09 -6.72
N TRP A 268 -3.21 2.36 -7.74
CA TRP A 268 -2.69 1.01 -7.56
C TRP A 268 -1.47 1.01 -6.63
N LEU A 269 -0.51 1.93 -6.85
CA LEU A 269 0.66 2.07 -6.00
C LEU A 269 0.28 2.45 -4.57
N MET A 270 -0.65 3.40 -4.41
CA MET A 270 -1.10 3.85 -3.09
C MET A 270 -1.73 2.70 -2.30
N GLU A 271 -2.54 1.87 -2.95
CA GLU A 271 -3.16 0.69 -2.37
C GLU A 271 -2.12 -0.40 -2.03
N HIS A 272 -1.23 -0.72 -2.97
CA HIS A 272 -0.24 -1.79 -2.80
C HIS A 272 0.90 -1.44 -1.85
N LEU A 273 1.16 -0.15 -1.63
CA LEU A 273 2.18 0.36 -0.71
C LEU A 273 1.59 0.97 0.58
N ARG A 274 0.31 0.77 0.87
CA ARG A 274 -0.42 1.33 2.04
C ARG A 274 0.17 1.06 3.43
N PHE A 275 1.11 0.11 3.53
CA PHE A 275 1.82 -0.18 4.79
C PHE A 275 2.98 0.78 5.08
N THR A 276 3.35 1.60 4.08
CA THR A 276 4.36 2.66 4.24
C THR A 276 3.74 3.93 4.81
N ARG A 277 4.57 4.73 5.48
CA ARG A 277 4.18 5.86 6.29
C ARG A 277 4.88 7.11 5.81
N ALA A 278 4.15 8.21 5.90
CA ALA A 278 4.66 9.54 5.69
C ALA A 278 4.40 10.39 6.92
N THR A 279 5.26 11.37 7.18
CA THR A 279 5.03 12.38 8.23
C THR A 279 3.95 13.36 7.79
N PHE A 280 4.08 13.88 6.57
CA PHE A 280 3.07 14.75 5.95
C PHE A 280 2.15 13.94 5.06
N ALA A 281 0.85 14.20 5.12
CA ALA A 281 -0.13 13.45 4.35
C ALA A 281 0.06 13.59 2.83
N HIS A 282 0.49 14.75 2.35
CA HIS A 282 0.89 15.00 0.96
C HIS A 282 1.83 13.94 0.39
N ASP A 283 2.80 13.51 1.20
CA ASP A 283 3.85 12.59 0.77
C ASP A 283 3.30 11.19 0.49
N GLN A 284 2.08 10.85 0.90
CA GLN A 284 1.44 9.62 0.44
C GLN A 284 1.27 9.61 -1.09
N VAL A 285 1.08 10.78 -1.70
CA VAL A 285 1.00 10.97 -3.16
C VAL A 285 2.38 11.31 -3.74
N TYR A 286 3.02 12.38 -3.24
CA TYR A 286 4.21 12.94 -3.89
C TYR A 286 5.40 12.00 -3.94
N SER A 287 5.55 11.13 -2.94
CA SER A 287 6.62 10.14 -2.91
C SER A 287 6.48 9.05 -3.97
N LEU A 288 5.33 8.93 -4.64
CA LEU A 288 5.09 7.88 -5.63
C LEU A 288 5.19 8.41 -7.06
N LEU A 289 5.24 9.74 -7.26
CA LEU A 289 5.27 10.34 -8.59
C LEU A 289 6.48 9.89 -9.42
N GLY A 290 7.60 9.59 -8.77
CA GLY A 290 8.79 9.08 -9.47
C GLY A 290 8.65 7.65 -9.99
N VAL A 291 7.69 6.86 -9.51
CA VAL A 291 7.48 5.45 -9.90
C VAL A 291 6.11 5.18 -10.52
N CYS A 292 5.21 6.16 -10.51
CA CYS A 292 3.90 6.05 -11.16
C CYS A 292 3.98 6.25 -12.67
N ASN A 293 2.84 6.04 -13.32
CA ASN A 293 2.63 6.32 -14.74
C ASN A 293 3.09 7.76 -15.05
N PRO A 294 3.92 7.98 -16.11
CA PRO A 294 4.41 9.30 -16.47
C PRO A 294 3.32 10.34 -16.75
N GLN A 295 2.17 9.94 -17.30
CA GLN A 295 1.04 10.83 -17.56
C GLN A 295 0.43 11.36 -16.27
N GLU A 296 0.19 10.48 -15.28
CA GLU A 296 -0.29 10.88 -13.95
C GLU A 296 0.74 11.73 -13.20
N ALA A 297 2.03 11.36 -13.30
CA ALA A 297 3.13 12.09 -12.68
C ALA A 297 3.19 13.53 -13.22
N ALA A 298 3.14 13.70 -14.55
CA ALA A 298 3.20 15.00 -15.20
C ALA A 298 1.97 15.87 -14.92
N ALA A 299 0.79 15.27 -14.76
CA ALA A 299 -0.43 15.98 -14.42
C ALA A 299 -0.56 16.33 -12.92
N THR A 300 0.27 15.72 -12.06
CA THR A 300 0.23 15.97 -10.60
C THR A 300 1.28 16.99 -10.18
N ALA A 301 0.86 18.24 -9.98
CA ALA A 301 1.73 19.27 -9.42
C ALA A 301 1.96 19.09 -7.90
N VAL A 302 3.21 19.21 -7.46
CA VAL A 302 3.59 19.17 -6.03
C VAL A 302 3.23 20.51 -5.38
N ARG A 303 2.34 20.50 -4.38
CA ARG A 303 1.70 21.69 -3.78
C ARG A 303 1.50 21.52 -2.27
N TYR A 304 2.53 21.82 -1.47
CA TYR A 304 2.45 21.79 0.00
C TYR A 304 1.67 22.97 0.60
N ASP A 305 1.31 23.95 -0.21
CA ASP A 305 0.45 25.07 0.15
C ASP A 305 -1.04 24.70 0.23
N LEU A 306 -1.42 23.56 -0.34
CA LEU A 306 -2.78 23.02 -0.24
C LEU A 306 -2.92 22.16 1.02
N GLU A 307 -4.14 22.02 1.52
CA GLU A 307 -4.44 21.00 2.52
C GLU A 307 -4.45 19.59 1.89
N PRO A 308 -4.12 18.53 2.66
CA PRO A 308 -4.04 17.17 2.12
C PRO A 308 -5.33 16.68 1.44
N GLU A 309 -6.49 17.07 1.96
CA GLU A 309 -7.81 16.75 1.40
C GLU A 309 -7.91 17.21 -0.07
N GLU A 310 -7.46 18.43 -0.36
CA GLU A 310 -7.51 19.01 -1.70
C GLU A 310 -6.55 18.27 -2.64
N VAL A 311 -5.38 17.85 -2.14
CA VAL A 311 -4.44 17.04 -2.91
C VAL A 311 -5.05 15.67 -3.25
N TYR A 312 -5.64 14.99 -2.28
CA TYR A 312 -6.27 13.68 -2.52
C TYR A 312 -7.49 13.79 -3.44
N LYS A 313 -8.29 14.84 -3.31
CA LYS A 313 -9.42 15.13 -4.19
C LYS A 313 -8.96 15.33 -5.64
N ARG A 314 -7.94 16.16 -5.86
CA ARG A 314 -7.36 16.36 -7.20
C ARG A 314 -6.80 15.07 -7.78
N SER A 315 -6.15 14.23 -6.98
CA SER A 315 -5.66 12.94 -7.42
C SER A 315 -6.80 11.98 -7.81
N ALA A 316 -7.93 12.00 -7.10
CA ALA A 316 -9.10 11.21 -7.44
C ALA A 316 -9.74 11.65 -8.77
N ILE A 317 -9.90 12.96 -8.97
CA ILE A 317 -10.40 13.53 -10.24
C ILE A 317 -9.49 13.13 -11.40
N LEU A 318 -8.17 13.32 -11.24
CA LEU A 318 -7.19 12.96 -12.25
C LEU A 318 -7.21 11.46 -12.58
N HIS A 319 -7.37 10.60 -11.57
CA HIS A 319 -7.51 9.15 -11.76
C HIS A 319 -8.74 8.82 -12.61
N THR A 320 -9.88 9.48 -12.33
CA THR A 320 -11.11 9.33 -13.11
C THR A 320 -10.92 9.78 -14.57
N ASP A 321 -10.27 10.92 -14.79
CA ASP A 321 -10.05 11.48 -16.13
C ASP A 321 -9.14 10.60 -16.98
N ILE A 322 -8.12 9.97 -16.37
CA ILE A 322 -7.14 9.13 -17.08
C ILE A 322 -7.66 7.71 -17.30
N HIS A 323 -8.23 7.08 -16.28
CA HIS A 323 -8.55 5.64 -16.31
C HIS A 323 -10.03 5.33 -16.51
N GLY A 324 -10.90 6.35 -16.53
CA GLY A 324 -12.33 6.17 -16.79
C GLY A 324 -13.06 5.32 -15.74
N ASN A 325 -12.63 5.37 -14.48
CA ASN A 325 -13.24 4.60 -13.39
C ASN A 325 -13.25 5.35 -12.05
N LEU A 326 -14.00 4.80 -11.09
CA LEU A 326 -14.23 5.29 -9.73
C LEU A 326 -13.92 4.22 -8.69
N GLU A 327 -12.97 3.31 -8.96
CA GLU A 327 -12.63 2.20 -8.05
C GLU A 327 -12.16 2.66 -6.67
N PHE A 328 -11.70 3.91 -6.54
CA PHE A 328 -11.31 4.50 -5.26
C PHE A 328 -12.49 4.72 -4.30
N LEU A 329 -13.74 4.74 -4.78
CA LEU A 329 -14.90 4.80 -3.91
C LEU A 329 -14.91 3.62 -2.93
N GLY A 330 -14.34 2.47 -3.33
CA GLY A 330 -14.18 1.31 -2.46
C GLY A 330 -13.31 1.55 -1.21
N LEU A 331 -12.47 2.58 -1.22
CA LEU A 331 -11.54 2.95 -0.15
C LEU A 331 -12.10 4.03 0.79
N CYS A 332 -13.35 4.46 0.59
CA CYS A 332 -13.96 5.57 1.29
C CYS A 332 -14.78 5.16 2.54
N ALA A 333 -14.49 4.00 3.12
CA ALA A 333 -15.17 3.56 4.35
C ALA A 333 -14.93 4.56 5.50
N PRO A 334 -15.93 4.89 6.33
CA PRO A 334 -15.84 5.95 7.34
C PRO A 334 -14.65 5.81 8.29
N GLU A 335 -14.36 4.59 8.77
CA GLU A 335 -13.25 4.31 9.69
C GLU A 335 -11.89 4.52 9.04
N GLN A 336 -11.81 4.46 7.71
CA GLN A 336 -10.60 4.77 6.94
C GLN A 336 -10.54 6.26 6.64
N ARG A 337 -11.64 6.83 6.12
CA ARG A 337 -11.79 8.24 5.73
C ARG A 337 -11.58 9.18 6.92
N ASP A 338 -12.33 9.00 7.99
CA ASP A 338 -12.38 9.91 9.15
C ASP A 338 -11.19 9.76 10.11
N ALA A 339 -10.22 8.92 9.76
CA ALA A 339 -8.99 8.78 10.51
C ALA A 339 -8.19 10.09 10.55
N LEU A 340 -7.30 10.19 11.55
CA LEU A 340 -6.42 11.35 11.68
C LEU A 340 -5.49 11.48 10.46
N CYS A 341 -5.35 12.72 10.01
CA CYS A 341 -4.50 13.16 8.91
C CYS A 341 -3.59 14.29 9.42
N SER A 342 -2.33 14.32 9.00
CA SER A 342 -1.46 15.47 9.27
C SER A 342 -1.75 16.60 8.29
N GLY A 343 -1.85 17.83 8.81
CA GLY A 343 -2.01 19.02 7.97
C GLY A 343 -0.78 19.36 7.11
N SER A 344 -0.85 20.50 6.42
CA SER A 344 0.26 21.05 5.64
C SER A 344 1.52 21.31 6.49
N PRO A 345 2.73 21.38 5.89
CA PRO A 345 3.96 21.63 6.65
C PRO A 345 3.96 22.91 7.49
N GLY A 346 3.18 23.93 7.09
CA GLY A 346 2.99 25.17 7.84
C GLY A 346 2.08 25.03 9.07
N ASN A 347 1.22 24.00 9.11
CA ASN A 347 0.33 23.69 10.22
C ASN A 347 0.24 22.16 10.44
N PRO A 348 1.30 21.53 10.96
CA PRO A 348 1.44 20.07 11.00
C PRO A 348 0.64 19.42 12.16
N VAL A 349 -0.60 19.86 12.36
CA VAL A 349 -1.48 19.34 13.42
C VAL A 349 -2.19 18.10 12.90
N LEU A 350 -2.20 17.04 13.72
CA LEU A 350 -3.03 15.87 13.47
C LEU A 350 -4.50 16.23 13.75
N ARG A 351 -5.35 16.08 12.75
CA ARG A 351 -6.79 16.37 12.82
C ARG A 351 -7.59 15.32 12.04
N PRO A 352 -8.90 15.16 12.32
CA PRO A 352 -9.76 14.37 11.45
C PRO A 352 -9.68 14.89 9.99
N PHE A 353 -9.66 13.96 9.05
CA PHE A 353 -9.75 14.27 7.63
C PHE A 353 -11.11 14.91 7.33
N ALA A 354 -11.10 16.04 6.64
CA ALA A 354 -12.29 16.87 6.42
C ALA A 354 -12.69 16.96 4.93
N GLY A 355 -12.33 15.95 4.14
CA GLY A 355 -12.67 15.88 2.72
C GLY A 355 -14.08 15.32 2.48
N PRO A 356 -14.60 15.44 1.24
CA PRO A 356 -15.85 14.81 0.83
C PRO A 356 -15.87 13.30 1.09
N SER A 357 -17.06 12.71 1.24
CA SER A 357 -17.16 11.28 1.53
C SER A 357 -16.57 10.39 0.45
N TRP A 358 -16.54 10.85 -0.81
CA TRP A 358 -16.01 10.14 -1.96
C TRP A 358 -14.48 10.29 -2.13
N VAL A 359 -13.80 11.07 -1.27
CA VAL A 359 -12.34 11.22 -1.31
C VAL A 359 -11.68 10.31 -0.27
N PRO A 360 -10.86 9.33 -0.69
CA PRO A 360 -10.19 8.43 0.25
C PRO A 360 -9.09 9.15 1.05
N ASN A 361 -9.01 8.83 2.35
CA ASN A 361 -7.92 9.28 3.20
C ASN A 361 -6.73 8.30 3.13
N TRP A 362 -5.78 8.60 2.25
CA TRP A 362 -4.59 7.79 2.05
C TRP A 362 -3.56 7.86 3.19
N HIS A 363 -3.69 8.83 4.10
CA HIS A 363 -2.84 8.90 5.30
C HIS A 363 -3.28 7.91 6.38
N SER A 364 -4.49 7.35 6.25
CA SER A 364 -5.08 6.44 7.21
C SER A 364 -4.27 5.14 7.36
N GLN A 365 -3.85 4.85 8.60
CA GLN A 365 -3.26 3.55 8.94
C GLN A 365 -4.27 2.39 8.91
N ARG A 366 -5.56 2.69 8.68
CA ARG A 366 -6.64 1.71 8.61
C ARG A 366 -6.94 1.28 7.17
N LEU A 367 -6.32 1.91 6.17
CA LEU A 367 -6.58 1.65 4.76
C LEU A 367 -6.56 0.15 4.43
N ARG A 368 -7.60 -0.32 3.74
CA ARG A 368 -7.78 -1.72 3.37
C ARG A 368 -7.43 -1.95 1.89
N ARG A 369 -7.36 -3.22 1.51
CA ARG A 369 -7.25 -3.60 0.09
C ARG A 369 -8.62 -3.34 -0.54
N CYS A 370 -8.68 -2.67 -1.69
CA CYS A 370 -9.87 -2.55 -2.51
C CYS A 370 -10.02 -3.81 -3.37
N LEU A 371 -11.23 -4.29 -3.58
CA LEU A 371 -11.52 -5.39 -4.49
C LEU A 371 -11.34 -4.95 -5.95
N GLY A 372 -11.68 -3.70 -6.27
CA GLY A 372 -11.61 -3.16 -7.63
C GLY A 372 -10.21 -2.76 -8.12
N LEU A 373 -9.30 -2.35 -7.22
CA LEU A 373 -7.93 -1.95 -7.58
C LEU A 373 -6.94 -3.14 -7.64
N SER A 374 -7.40 -4.35 -7.93
CA SER A 374 -6.61 -5.56 -7.76
C SER A 374 -5.55 -5.83 -8.86
N HIS A 375 -5.62 -5.19 -10.03
CA HIS A 375 -4.78 -5.48 -11.20
C HIS A 375 -3.78 -4.36 -11.52
N ILE A 376 -2.56 -4.75 -11.91
CA ILE A 376 -1.39 -3.86 -12.14
C ILE A 376 -1.64 -2.84 -13.26
N ASN A 377 -2.39 -3.22 -14.30
CA ASN A 377 -2.58 -2.41 -15.51
C ASN A 377 -4.00 -1.84 -15.67
N HIS A 378 -4.92 -2.07 -14.74
CA HIS A 378 -6.36 -1.77 -14.92
C HIS A 378 -7.03 -2.41 -16.16
N GLU A 379 -6.36 -3.32 -16.87
CA GLU A 379 -6.83 -3.88 -18.15
C GLU A 379 -7.97 -4.90 -18.00
N GLU A 380 -8.05 -5.61 -16.87
CA GLU A 380 -9.16 -6.52 -16.56
C GLU A 380 -9.52 -6.39 -15.08
N SER A 381 -10.77 -6.04 -14.79
CA SER A 381 -11.32 -6.09 -13.44
C SER A 381 -11.83 -7.51 -13.16
N PHE A 382 -11.53 -8.06 -11.98
CA PHE A 382 -12.07 -9.39 -11.61
C PHE A 382 -13.60 -9.35 -11.53
N PHE A 383 -14.15 -8.27 -11.00
CA PHE A 383 -15.59 -8.01 -10.93
C PHE A 383 -16.01 -7.02 -12.02
N ASN A 384 -17.29 -7.02 -12.39
CA ASN A 384 -17.85 -6.12 -13.39
C ASN A 384 -19.30 -5.74 -13.06
N ALA A 385 -19.56 -5.48 -11.77
CA ALA A 385 -20.90 -5.22 -11.22
C ALA A 385 -21.67 -4.13 -11.96
N SER A 386 -21.01 -3.03 -12.32
CA SER A 386 -21.64 -1.83 -12.88
C SER A 386 -21.37 -1.63 -14.38
N GLU A 387 -20.98 -2.68 -15.12
CA GLU A 387 -20.61 -2.58 -16.55
C GLU A 387 -21.72 -2.00 -17.44
N THR A 388 -22.99 -2.17 -17.05
CA THR A 388 -24.15 -1.65 -17.80
C THR A 388 -24.58 -0.24 -17.39
N ILE A 389 -23.97 0.33 -16.35
CA ILE A 389 -24.30 1.66 -15.84
C ILE A 389 -23.47 2.70 -16.61
N PRO A 390 -24.09 3.77 -17.14
CA PRO A 390 -23.37 4.84 -17.82
C PRO A 390 -22.25 5.43 -16.94
N PHE A 391 -21.08 5.64 -17.53
CA PHE A 391 -19.97 6.33 -16.89
C PHE A 391 -19.94 7.80 -17.34
N ASP A 392 -20.45 8.69 -16.50
CA ASP A 392 -20.59 10.13 -16.78
C ASP A 392 -20.38 11.00 -15.52
N PRO A 393 -19.24 10.85 -14.81
CA PRO A 393 -18.96 11.60 -13.60
C PRO A 393 -18.84 13.11 -13.88
N SER A 394 -19.38 13.93 -12.97
CA SER A 394 -19.17 15.38 -12.96
C SER A 394 -18.71 15.84 -11.57
N PHE A 395 -17.63 16.60 -11.53
CA PHE A 395 -17.04 17.11 -10.30
C PHE A 395 -17.31 18.61 -10.16
N GLU A 396 -18.03 19.01 -9.11
CA GLU A 396 -18.40 20.40 -8.83
C GLU A 396 -18.12 20.75 -7.37
N GLY A 397 -16.98 21.41 -7.13
CA GLY A 397 -16.54 21.78 -5.77
C GLY A 397 -16.21 20.55 -4.91
N GLU A 398 -17.08 20.25 -3.95
CA GLU A 398 -17.00 19.08 -3.07
C GLU A 398 -17.97 17.95 -3.51
N GLN A 399 -18.75 18.15 -4.57
CA GLN A 399 -19.76 17.20 -5.03
C GLN A 399 -19.26 16.39 -6.22
N LEU A 400 -19.55 15.09 -6.22
CA LEU A 400 -19.37 14.19 -7.35
C LEU A 400 -20.74 13.67 -7.79
N THR A 401 -21.19 14.06 -8.98
CA THR A 401 -22.43 13.54 -9.58
C THR A 401 -22.12 12.32 -10.44
N VAL A 402 -22.85 11.23 -10.24
CA VAL A 402 -22.67 9.96 -10.97
C VAL A 402 -24.01 9.35 -11.37
N SER A 403 -23.99 8.51 -12.41
CA SER A 403 -25.11 7.61 -12.72
C SER A 403 -25.02 6.33 -11.90
N GLY A 404 -26.15 5.92 -11.34
CA GLY A 404 -26.21 4.74 -10.49
C GLY A 404 -27.57 4.06 -10.46
N PHE A 405 -27.59 2.85 -9.92
CA PHE A 405 -28.79 2.05 -9.69
C PHE A 405 -28.85 1.57 -8.23
N LEU A 406 -29.95 1.86 -7.55
CA LEU A 406 -30.23 1.36 -6.21
C LEU A 406 -30.61 -0.12 -6.26
N VAL A 407 -29.74 -0.98 -5.71
CA VAL A 407 -30.00 -2.42 -5.61
C VAL A 407 -31.01 -2.70 -4.50
N ASP A 408 -30.63 -2.31 -3.27
CA ASP A 408 -31.41 -2.55 -2.06
C ASP A 408 -30.84 -1.79 -0.86
N ARG A 409 -31.49 -1.94 0.31
CA ARG A 409 -31.13 -1.34 1.59
C ARG A 409 -30.81 -2.40 2.64
N ILE A 410 -29.80 -2.17 3.46
CA ILE A 410 -29.45 -3.02 4.61
C ILE A 410 -30.59 -3.03 5.63
N SER A 411 -31.11 -4.22 5.95
CA SER A 411 -32.17 -4.45 6.93
C SER A 411 -31.65 -5.00 8.25
N SER A 412 -30.57 -5.78 8.21
CA SER A 412 -29.91 -6.32 9.40
C SER A 412 -28.40 -6.42 9.18
N ILE A 413 -27.63 -6.22 10.24
CA ILE A 413 -26.16 -6.30 10.22
C ILE A 413 -25.69 -6.94 11.52
N ALA A 414 -24.54 -7.60 11.49
CA ALA A 414 -23.91 -8.12 12.70
C ALA A 414 -22.41 -7.80 12.73
N ASP A 415 -21.91 -7.42 13.91
CA ASP A 415 -20.48 -7.19 14.17
C ASP A 415 -19.84 -8.48 14.69
N PHE A 416 -19.39 -9.33 13.77
CA PHE A 416 -18.75 -10.60 14.12
C PHE A 416 -17.23 -10.55 14.06
N CYS A 417 -16.63 -9.49 13.50
CA CYS A 417 -15.27 -9.54 12.96
C CYS A 417 -14.29 -8.49 13.49
N PRO A 418 -14.19 -8.30 14.82
CA PRO A 418 -13.12 -7.50 15.39
C PRO A 418 -11.75 -8.14 15.13
N ARG A 419 -10.70 -7.30 15.14
CA ARG A 419 -9.35 -7.69 14.69
C ARG A 419 -8.72 -8.84 15.46
N ASP A 420 -9.07 -9.00 16.73
CA ASP A 420 -8.58 -10.05 17.62
C ASP A 420 -9.06 -11.45 17.20
N ARG A 421 -10.16 -11.54 16.45
CA ARG A 421 -10.70 -12.80 15.91
C ARG A 421 -10.06 -13.26 14.61
N ALA A 422 -9.02 -12.58 14.11
CA ALA A 422 -8.29 -13.01 12.91
C ALA A 422 -7.82 -14.49 12.91
N PRO A 423 -7.44 -15.13 14.04
CA PRO A 423 -7.13 -16.56 14.08
C PRO A 423 -8.32 -17.48 13.75
N ASP A 424 -9.54 -17.06 14.08
CA ASP A 424 -10.77 -17.86 13.95
C ASP A 424 -11.05 -18.23 12.48
N PHE A 425 -10.74 -17.33 11.54
CA PHE A 425 -10.89 -17.54 10.10
C PHE A 425 -9.99 -18.64 9.51
N SER A 426 -9.06 -19.20 10.29
CA SER A 426 -8.22 -20.32 9.86
C SER A 426 -8.69 -21.67 10.38
N ASP A 427 -9.74 -21.71 11.20
CA ASP A 427 -10.29 -22.93 11.78
C ASP A 427 -11.75 -23.10 11.39
N ALA A 428 -12.04 -24.06 10.51
CA ALA A 428 -13.40 -24.39 10.09
C ALA A 428 -14.30 -24.88 11.26
N ASN A 429 -13.73 -25.25 12.42
CA ASN A 429 -14.49 -25.56 13.63
C ASN A 429 -14.73 -24.34 14.53
N SER A 430 -14.24 -23.16 14.15
CA SER A 430 -14.48 -21.95 14.92
C SER A 430 -15.97 -21.64 15.04
N LYS A 431 -16.37 -21.16 16.23
CA LYS A 431 -17.72 -20.65 16.48
C LYS A 431 -18.08 -19.49 15.56
N LEU A 432 -17.10 -18.79 14.98
CA LEU A 432 -17.32 -17.71 14.02
C LEU A 432 -18.20 -18.15 12.83
N TYR A 433 -17.88 -19.29 12.22
CA TYR A 433 -18.64 -19.78 11.07
C TYR A 433 -20.07 -20.21 11.44
N GLN A 434 -20.27 -20.60 12.69
CA GLN A 434 -21.59 -20.93 13.22
C GLN A 434 -22.45 -19.66 13.33
N GLN A 435 -21.87 -18.56 13.83
CA GLN A 435 -22.53 -17.26 13.91
C GLN A 435 -22.93 -16.73 12.54
N TYR A 436 -22.03 -16.83 11.55
CA TYR A 436 -22.35 -16.46 10.16
C TYR A 436 -23.50 -17.29 9.59
N LEU A 437 -23.50 -18.61 9.81
CA LEU A 437 -24.59 -19.48 9.35
C LEU A 437 -25.90 -19.12 10.04
N ASP A 438 -25.90 -18.95 11.36
CA ASP A 438 -27.11 -18.61 12.13
C ASP A 438 -27.71 -17.29 11.62
N PHE A 439 -26.86 -16.29 11.37
CA PHE A 439 -27.28 -15.00 10.85
C PHE A 439 -27.84 -15.10 9.42
N TRP A 440 -27.05 -15.58 8.46
CA TRP A 440 -27.44 -15.56 7.05
C TRP A 440 -28.43 -16.63 6.64
N MET A 441 -28.61 -17.70 7.41
CA MET A 441 -29.62 -18.73 7.13
C MET A 441 -30.96 -18.43 7.82
N THR A 442 -31.08 -17.33 8.57
CA THR A 442 -32.36 -16.91 9.17
C THR A 442 -33.38 -16.60 8.06
N PRO A 443 -34.59 -17.20 8.06
CA PRO A 443 -35.62 -16.94 7.06
C PRO A 443 -35.91 -15.44 6.91
N VAL A 444 -36.19 -15.01 5.68
CA VAL A 444 -36.59 -13.63 5.36
C VAL A 444 -37.99 -13.68 4.75
N ASP A 445 -38.77 -12.62 4.96
CA ASP A 445 -40.12 -12.52 4.39
C ASP A 445 -40.06 -12.53 2.85
N GLU A 446 -41.03 -13.19 2.21
CA GLU A 446 -41.04 -13.39 0.75
C GLU A 446 -41.31 -12.09 -0.04
N PRO A 447 -40.78 -11.98 -1.27
CA PRO A 447 -40.03 -13.01 -2.02
C PRO A 447 -38.54 -13.04 -1.68
N ALA A 448 -38.04 -14.23 -1.32
CA ALA A 448 -36.63 -14.45 -1.04
C ALA A 448 -35.80 -14.59 -2.34
N PRO A 449 -34.58 -14.05 -2.40
CA PRO A 449 -33.78 -14.05 -3.62
C PRO A 449 -33.10 -15.40 -3.89
N TYR A 450 -33.14 -16.30 -2.91
CA TYR A 450 -32.59 -17.65 -2.97
C TYR A 450 -33.74 -18.66 -2.95
N SER A 451 -33.82 -19.50 -3.99
CA SER A 451 -34.96 -20.39 -4.24
C SER A 451 -35.16 -21.48 -3.18
N ASN A 452 -34.10 -21.84 -2.44
CA ASN A 452 -34.13 -22.84 -1.38
C ASN A 452 -32.90 -22.73 -0.47
N ALA A 453 -32.91 -23.50 0.63
CA ALA A 453 -31.80 -23.55 1.59
C ALA A 453 -30.44 -23.92 0.97
N VAL A 454 -30.42 -24.75 -0.08
CA VAL A 454 -29.18 -25.13 -0.77
C VAL A 454 -28.61 -23.95 -1.55
N SER A 455 -29.44 -23.23 -2.31
CA SER A 455 -29.02 -22.02 -3.04
C SER A 455 -28.53 -20.92 -2.10
N ARG A 456 -29.14 -20.80 -0.91
CA ARG A 456 -28.71 -19.86 0.14
C ARG A 456 -27.39 -20.28 0.80
N ALA A 457 -27.18 -21.58 0.99
CA ALA A 457 -25.90 -22.11 1.45
C ALA A 457 -24.78 -21.91 0.41
N GLU A 458 -25.07 -22.00 -0.89
CA GLU A 458 -24.13 -21.64 -1.94
C GLU A 458 -23.75 -20.16 -1.91
N ALA A 459 -24.74 -19.27 -1.74
CA ALA A 459 -24.52 -17.84 -1.58
C ALA A 459 -23.66 -17.53 -0.35
N PHE A 460 -23.90 -18.23 0.77
CA PHE A 460 -23.08 -18.12 1.98
C PHE A 460 -21.60 -18.43 1.68
N ILE A 461 -21.34 -19.50 0.91
CA ILE A 461 -19.98 -19.91 0.57
C ILE A 461 -19.30 -18.89 -0.35
N ARG A 462 -19.98 -18.42 -1.40
CA ARG A 462 -19.44 -17.38 -2.31
C ARG A 462 -19.14 -16.09 -1.56
N THR A 463 -20.06 -15.66 -0.71
CA THR A 463 -19.92 -14.45 0.13
C THR A 463 -18.73 -14.55 1.07
N LEU A 464 -18.61 -15.62 1.85
CA LEU A 464 -17.46 -15.80 2.75
C LEU A 464 -16.13 -16.01 2.03
N SER A 465 -16.15 -16.40 0.75
CA SER A 465 -14.92 -16.55 -0.01
C SER A 465 -14.56 -15.31 -0.82
N LEU A 466 -15.44 -14.29 -0.84
CA LEU A 466 -15.37 -13.14 -1.75
C LEU A 466 -15.18 -13.59 -3.20
N ASP A 467 -15.96 -14.58 -3.62
CA ASP A 467 -15.80 -15.29 -4.90
C ASP A 467 -14.36 -15.73 -5.19
N GLY A 468 -13.64 -16.14 -4.14
CA GLY A 468 -12.33 -16.75 -4.29
C GLY A 468 -11.25 -15.80 -4.83
N ILE A 469 -11.50 -14.49 -4.90
CA ILE A 469 -10.57 -13.48 -5.44
C ILE A 469 -9.18 -13.49 -4.79
N TYR A 470 -9.10 -14.01 -3.56
CA TYR A 470 -7.83 -14.14 -2.85
C TYR A 470 -7.17 -15.51 -2.95
N LEU A 471 -7.78 -16.49 -3.63
CA LEU A 471 -7.16 -17.79 -3.89
C LEU A 471 -6.12 -17.68 -5.01
N GLU A 472 -5.20 -18.65 -5.07
CA GLU A 472 -4.12 -18.64 -6.05
C GLU A 472 -3.89 -20.06 -6.59
N PRO A 473 -4.13 -20.31 -7.90
CA PRO A 473 -4.78 -19.38 -8.85
C PRO A 473 -6.22 -19.03 -8.42
N VAL A 474 -6.76 -17.94 -8.95
CA VAL A 474 -8.17 -17.56 -8.72
C VAL A 474 -9.07 -18.56 -9.45
N PRO A 475 -10.00 -19.26 -8.77
CA PRO A 475 -10.86 -20.27 -9.40
C PRO A 475 -12.04 -19.63 -10.13
N SER A 476 -12.71 -20.42 -10.98
CA SER A 476 -14.03 -20.07 -11.48
C SER A 476 -15.04 -19.98 -10.31
N PRO A 477 -15.96 -18.99 -10.30
CA PRO A 477 -17.00 -18.88 -9.28
C PRO A 477 -17.80 -20.18 -9.05
N ASP A 478 -18.04 -20.96 -10.10
CA ASP A 478 -18.75 -22.24 -10.04
C ASP A 478 -18.01 -23.34 -9.27
N ASP A 479 -16.68 -23.28 -9.22
CA ASP A 479 -15.85 -24.26 -8.52
C ASP A 479 -15.71 -23.95 -7.02
N ILE A 480 -15.98 -22.70 -6.61
CA ILE A 480 -15.78 -22.22 -5.24
C ILE A 480 -16.56 -23.05 -4.21
N PRO A 481 -17.87 -23.36 -4.39
CA PRO A 481 -18.59 -24.17 -3.42
C PRO A 481 -17.95 -25.52 -3.17
N THR A 482 -17.42 -26.14 -4.23
CA THR A 482 -16.71 -27.43 -4.14
C THR A 482 -15.37 -27.28 -3.40
N ILE A 483 -14.59 -26.24 -3.70
CA ILE A 483 -13.29 -25.98 -3.05
C ILE A 483 -13.49 -25.67 -1.56
N PHE A 484 -14.50 -24.88 -1.20
CA PHE A 484 -14.83 -24.55 0.19
C PHE A 484 -15.27 -25.78 0.98
N TYR A 485 -16.15 -26.61 0.40
CA TYR A 485 -16.57 -27.86 1.00
C TYR A 485 -15.38 -28.76 1.35
N ASN A 486 -14.48 -28.96 0.39
CA ASN A 486 -13.28 -29.77 0.58
C ASN A 486 -12.39 -29.24 1.70
N TRP A 487 -12.27 -27.92 1.82
CA TRP A 487 -11.49 -27.29 2.89
C TRP A 487 -12.11 -27.53 4.28
N CYS A 488 -13.44 -27.40 4.40
CA CYS A 488 -14.13 -27.58 5.68
C CYS A 488 -14.49 -29.04 5.99
N SER A 489 -14.21 -29.99 5.11
CA SER A 489 -14.62 -31.39 5.23
C SER A 489 -14.33 -31.99 6.61
N GLY A 490 -15.35 -32.61 7.21
CA GLY A 490 -15.28 -33.21 8.55
C GLY A 490 -15.41 -32.23 9.74
N SER A 491 -15.44 -30.92 9.49
CA SER A 491 -15.64 -29.89 10.53
C SER A 491 -17.11 -29.73 10.95
N ALA A 492 -17.32 -29.01 12.05
CA ALA A 492 -18.65 -28.58 12.48
C ALA A 492 -19.38 -27.72 11.43
N LEU A 493 -18.66 -26.90 10.67
CA LEU A 493 -19.21 -26.11 9.57
C LEU A 493 -19.75 -27.00 8.44
N CYS A 494 -18.96 -27.98 8.00
CA CYS A 494 -19.35 -28.89 6.92
C CYS A 494 -20.64 -29.66 7.26
N LYS A 495 -20.72 -30.20 8.48
CA LYS A 495 -21.91 -30.93 8.96
C LYS A 495 -23.19 -30.07 8.90
N ARG A 496 -23.08 -28.77 9.18
CA ARG A 496 -24.23 -27.86 9.08
C ARG A 496 -24.60 -27.54 7.65
N LEU A 497 -23.62 -27.33 6.77
CA LEU A 497 -23.90 -27.14 5.35
C LEU A 497 -24.62 -28.37 4.76
N GLU A 498 -24.18 -29.58 5.13
CA GLU A 498 -24.85 -30.84 4.77
C GLU A 498 -26.28 -30.92 5.32
N ALA A 499 -26.53 -30.42 6.54
CA ALA A 499 -27.87 -30.38 7.13
C ALA A 499 -28.83 -29.43 6.38
N TYR A 500 -28.30 -28.37 5.74
CA TYR A 500 -29.06 -27.53 4.81
C TYR A 500 -29.21 -28.14 3.40
N GLY A 501 -28.71 -29.37 3.20
CA GLY A 501 -28.81 -30.12 1.94
C GLY A 501 -27.70 -29.82 0.94
N PHE A 502 -26.68 -29.05 1.30
CA PHE A 502 -25.57 -28.72 0.40
C PHE A 502 -24.70 -29.95 0.12
N LYS A 503 -24.39 -30.18 -1.16
CA LYS A 503 -23.47 -31.23 -1.63
C LYS A 503 -22.58 -30.68 -2.74
N PRO A 504 -21.27 -31.00 -2.77
CA PRO A 504 -20.38 -30.53 -3.83
C PRO A 504 -20.80 -31.10 -5.19
N LYS A 505 -20.73 -30.27 -6.24
CA LYS A 505 -21.12 -30.64 -7.62
C LYS A 505 -20.14 -31.64 -8.26
N ARG A 506 -18.88 -31.68 -7.78
CA ARG A 506 -17.82 -32.56 -8.29
C ARG A 506 -17.07 -33.26 -7.15
N SER A 507 -16.79 -34.56 -7.30
CA SER A 507 -15.87 -35.29 -6.43
C SER A 507 -14.43 -35.02 -6.87
N GLY A 508 -13.79 -33.99 -6.31
CA GLY A 508 -12.41 -33.63 -6.63
C GLY A 508 -11.59 -33.32 -5.39
N THR A 509 -10.33 -33.75 -5.34
CA THR A 509 -9.36 -33.31 -4.34
C THR A 509 -8.86 -31.91 -4.71
N GLY A 510 -9.67 -30.90 -4.40
CA GLY A 510 -9.27 -29.50 -4.51
C GLY A 510 -8.04 -29.19 -3.63
N PRO A 511 -7.32 -28.08 -3.87
CA PRO A 511 -6.11 -27.75 -3.13
C PRO A 511 -6.38 -27.85 -1.63
N GLY A 512 -5.61 -28.70 -0.95
CA GLY A 512 -5.85 -29.09 0.45
C GLY A 512 -5.93 -27.91 1.39
N GLN A 513 -6.19 -28.16 2.69
CA GLN A 513 -6.35 -27.27 3.87
C GLN A 513 -5.79 -25.82 3.84
N LYS A 514 -4.82 -25.50 2.98
CA LYS A 514 -4.20 -24.20 2.73
C LYS A 514 -5.03 -23.19 1.90
N ALA A 515 -6.03 -23.60 1.12
CA ALA A 515 -6.75 -22.69 0.20
C ALA A 515 -7.33 -21.45 0.93
N PHE A 516 -8.03 -21.65 2.04
CA PHE A 516 -8.73 -20.57 2.74
C PHE A 516 -7.96 -19.93 3.91
N ILE A 517 -6.64 -20.12 4.00
CA ILE A 517 -5.79 -19.40 4.99
C ILE A 517 -5.91 -17.87 4.83
N ARG A 518 -6.30 -17.40 3.64
CA ARG A 518 -6.45 -15.98 3.32
C ARG A 518 -7.78 -15.37 3.79
N LEU A 519 -8.71 -16.16 4.34
CA LEU A 519 -9.96 -15.66 4.93
C LEU A 519 -9.76 -14.69 6.10
N LYS A 520 -8.57 -14.64 6.70
CA LYS A 520 -8.19 -13.57 7.64
C LYS A 520 -8.34 -12.16 7.06
N ARG A 521 -8.47 -12.02 5.73
CA ARG A 521 -8.75 -10.75 5.04
C ARG A 521 -10.19 -10.27 5.23
N LEU A 522 -11.09 -11.11 5.75
CA LEU A 522 -12.45 -10.77 6.15
C LEU A 522 -12.54 -10.06 7.50
N VAL A 523 -11.43 -9.91 8.22
CA VAL A 523 -11.40 -8.99 9.37
C VAL A 523 -11.84 -7.61 8.88
N SER A 524 -12.71 -6.94 9.64
CA SER A 524 -13.32 -5.65 9.26
C SER A 524 -14.33 -5.76 8.10
N TRP A 525 -14.91 -6.94 7.87
CA TRP A 525 -16.06 -7.12 6.99
C TRP A 525 -17.26 -7.66 7.78
N ASP A 526 -18.29 -6.84 7.91
CA ASP A 526 -19.49 -7.15 8.69
C ASP A 526 -20.56 -7.78 7.80
N PRO A 527 -21.10 -8.95 8.19
CA PRO A 527 -22.22 -9.56 7.48
C PRO A 527 -23.49 -8.73 7.64
N PHE A 528 -24.21 -8.60 6.54
CA PHE A 528 -25.54 -8.01 6.53
C PHE A 528 -26.52 -8.84 5.70
N VAL A 529 -27.81 -8.54 5.88
CA VAL A 529 -28.91 -8.94 5.01
C VAL A 529 -29.63 -7.67 4.57
N THR A 530 -30.06 -7.64 3.32
CA THR A 530 -30.81 -6.53 2.72
C THR A 530 -32.32 -6.71 2.91
N SER A 531 -33.13 -5.71 2.53
CA SER A 531 -34.58 -5.73 2.68
C SER A 531 -35.25 -6.80 1.80
N LYS A 532 -34.70 -7.06 0.61
CA LYS A 532 -35.12 -8.15 -0.29
C LYS A 532 -34.46 -9.49 0.08
N GLY A 533 -33.68 -9.56 1.16
CA GLY A 533 -33.11 -10.80 1.66
C GLY A 533 -31.79 -11.24 1.04
N TYR A 534 -31.13 -10.41 0.23
CA TYR A 534 -29.77 -10.69 -0.26
C TYR A 534 -28.77 -10.66 0.89
N ILE A 535 -27.77 -11.54 0.83
CA ILE A 535 -26.69 -11.60 1.81
C ILE A 535 -25.41 -10.97 1.26
N GLY A 536 -24.69 -10.26 2.11
CA GLY A 536 -23.45 -9.60 1.71
C GLY A 536 -22.57 -9.23 2.89
N LEU A 537 -21.38 -8.70 2.57
CA LEU A 537 -20.37 -8.23 3.50
C LEU A 537 -20.09 -6.76 3.23
N GLY A 538 -20.25 -5.91 4.25
CA GLY A 538 -19.92 -4.48 4.22
C GLY A 538 -18.62 -4.21 4.96
N ARG A 539 -17.95 -3.10 4.64
CA ARG A 539 -16.84 -2.62 5.45
C ARG A 539 -17.32 -2.10 6.79
N GLU A 540 -16.38 -1.93 7.73
CA GLU A 540 -16.60 -1.14 8.95
C GLU A 540 -17.33 0.16 8.58
N GLY A 541 -18.29 0.57 9.42
CA GLY A 541 -19.11 1.78 9.23
C GLY A 541 -20.45 1.54 8.53
N ALA A 542 -20.69 0.33 8.02
CA ALA A 542 -21.99 -0.10 7.53
C ALA A 542 -23.05 -0.11 8.65
N ALA A 543 -24.27 0.31 8.31
CA ALA A 543 -25.38 0.42 9.26
C ALA A 543 -26.72 0.02 8.62
N ILE A 544 -27.69 -0.32 9.48
CA ILE A 544 -29.08 -0.52 9.04
C ILE A 544 -29.59 0.78 8.43
N GLY A 545 -30.22 0.68 7.26
CA GLY A 545 -30.70 1.82 6.51
C GLY A 545 -29.75 2.31 5.41
N ASP A 546 -28.48 1.88 5.41
CA ASP A 546 -27.56 2.16 4.32
C ASP A 546 -28.01 1.44 3.04
N GLU A 547 -27.70 2.06 1.91
CA GLU A 547 -28.13 1.65 0.58
C GLU A 547 -26.97 1.11 -0.24
N ILE A 548 -27.26 0.09 -1.04
CA ILE A 548 -26.28 -0.56 -1.92
C ILE A 548 -26.58 -0.15 -3.35
N TRP A 549 -25.58 0.42 -4.01
CA TRP A 549 -25.70 0.97 -5.35
C TRP A 549 -24.70 0.34 -6.30
N LEU A 550 -25.11 0.18 -7.56
CA LEU A 550 -24.20 -0.02 -8.69
C LEU A 550 -23.90 1.35 -9.29
N ILE A 551 -22.63 1.73 -9.36
CA ILE A 551 -22.17 3.06 -9.81
C ILE A 551 -21.35 2.90 -11.08
N GLY A 552 -21.67 3.68 -12.12
CA GLY A 552 -20.91 3.68 -13.37
C GLY A 552 -19.42 3.95 -13.10
N GLY A 553 -18.55 3.07 -13.61
CA GLY A 553 -17.11 3.14 -13.35
C GLY A 553 -16.63 2.40 -12.08
N CYS A 554 -17.48 1.68 -11.35
CA CYS A 554 -17.07 0.79 -10.26
C CYS A 554 -17.28 -0.69 -10.62
N SER A 555 -16.25 -1.50 -10.44
CA SER A 555 -16.28 -2.95 -10.63
C SER A 555 -17.06 -3.69 -9.53
N THR A 556 -17.24 -3.08 -8.38
CA THR A 556 -18.00 -3.61 -7.24
C THR A 556 -19.16 -2.71 -6.85
N PRO A 557 -20.22 -3.24 -6.22
CA PRO A 557 -21.25 -2.40 -5.61
C PRO A 557 -20.65 -1.49 -4.52
N VAL A 558 -21.27 -0.33 -4.33
CA VAL A 558 -20.86 0.72 -3.39
C VAL A 558 -21.92 0.89 -2.31
N LEU A 559 -21.50 0.89 -1.05
CA LEU A 559 -22.37 1.19 0.09
C LEU A 559 -22.43 2.69 0.32
N MET A 560 -23.62 3.23 0.53
CA MET A 560 -23.83 4.66 0.75
C MET A 560 -24.92 4.92 1.79
N SER A 561 -24.81 6.04 2.51
CA SER A 561 -25.87 6.52 3.39
C SER A 561 -26.61 7.69 2.76
N PRO A 562 -27.94 7.73 2.79
CA PRO A 562 -28.69 8.92 2.40
C PRO A 562 -28.26 10.13 3.24
N SER A 563 -27.92 11.24 2.56
CA SER A 563 -27.55 12.49 3.22
C SER A 563 -28.79 13.24 3.70
N PRO A 564 -28.76 13.89 4.88
CA PRO A 564 -29.86 14.73 5.35
C PRO A 564 -30.03 16.02 4.51
N GLU A 565 -29.05 16.37 3.67
CA GLU A 565 -29.05 17.63 2.90
C GLU A 565 -30.05 17.65 1.73
N GLY A 566 -30.64 16.51 1.37
CA GLY A 566 -31.68 16.46 0.35
C GLY A 566 -31.82 15.09 -0.31
N PRO A 567 -32.86 14.91 -1.16
CA PRO A 567 -33.02 13.69 -1.93
C PRO A 567 -31.87 13.50 -2.92
N LEU A 568 -31.56 12.24 -3.24
CA LEU A 568 -30.50 11.84 -4.18
C LEU A 568 -29.09 12.32 -3.81
N ARG A 569 -28.87 12.67 -2.55
CA ARG A 569 -27.56 13.00 -1.99
C ARG A 569 -27.10 11.89 -1.06
N TYR A 570 -25.84 11.50 -1.16
CA TYR A 570 -25.32 10.34 -0.45
C TYR A 570 -23.91 10.55 0.08
N GLU A 571 -23.64 10.00 1.26
CA GLU A 571 -22.30 9.81 1.78
C GLU A 571 -21.78 8.41 1.41
N VAL A 572 -20.60 8.34 0.81
CA VAL A 572 -19.95 7.08 0.43
C VAL A 572 -19.41 6.37 1.67
N LYS A 573 -19.65 5.06 1.75
CA LYS A 573 -19.18 4.17 2.83
C LYS A 573 -18.28 3.04 2.36
N GLY A 574 -17.82 3.08 1.13
CA GLY A 574 -16.87 2.10 0.59
C GLY A 574 -17.52 1.02 -0.24
N GLU A 575 -16.73 0.00 -0.55
CA GLU A 575 -17.17 -1.16 -1.33
C GLU A 575 -17.97 -2.14 -0.48
N VAL A 576 -18.82 -2.92 -1.16
CA VAL A 576 -19.57 -4.00 -0.55
C VAL A 576 -19.47 -5.25 -1.43
N PHE A 577 -19.37 -6.42 -0.80
CA PHE A 577 -19.57 -7.67 -1.50
C PHE A 577 -21.05 -8.07 -1.34
N LEU A 578 -21.76 -8.25 -2.45
CA LEU A 578 -23.17 -8.66 -2.45
C LEU A 578 -23.35 -9.84 -3.42
N ASP A 579 -23.77 -11.00 -2.91
CA ASP A 579 -23.92 -12.20 -3.73
C ASP A 579 -24.90 -11.95 -4.89
N GLY A 580 -24.45 -12.29 -6.10
CA GLY A 580 -25.18 -12.13 -7.36
C GLY A 580 -25.20 -10.72 -7.96
N PHE A 581 -24.51 -9.76 -7.34
CA PHE A 581 -24.32 -8.41 -7.91
C PHE A 581 -22.84 -8.08 -8.15
N MET A 582 -21.95 -9.06 -8.07
CA MET A 582 -20.52 -8.87 -8.30
C MET A 582 -20.14 -8.97 -9.79
N PHE A 583 -20.96 -9.69 -10.58
CA PHE A 583 -20.74 -9.85 -12.01
C PHE A 583 -21.98 -9.50 -12.83
N LYS A 584 -21.77 -9.01 -14.05
CA LYS A 584 -22.84 -8.67 -14.99
C LYS A 584 -23.77 -9.86 -15.24
N GLY A 585 -25.08 -9.61 -15.16
CA GLY A 585 -26.12 -10.57 -15.54
C GLY A 585 -26.39 -11.71 -14.55
N GLN A 586 -25.75 -11.73 -13.36
CA GLN A 586 -25.96 -12.79 -12.36
C GLN A 586 -27.38 -12.84 -11.78
N PHE A 587 -28.06 -11.70 -11.67
CA PHE A 587 -29.52 -11.65 -11.57
C PHE A 587 -30.05 -11.00 -12.84
N GLY A 588 -30.74 -11.79 -13.67
CA GLY A 588 -31.01 -11.52 -15.08
C GLY A 588 -31.64 -10.16 -15.42
N GLU A 589 -31.71 -9.90 -16.73
CA GLU A 589 -32.35 -8.75 -17.39
C GLU A 589 -33.74 -8.36 -16.82
N SER A 590 -34.41 -9.25 -16.09
CA SER A 590 -35.68 -8.97 -15.41
C SER A 590 -35.59 -7.99 -14.23
N ILE A 591 -34.44 -7.87 -13.53
CA ILE A 591 -34.28 -6.76 -12.55
C ILE A 591 -34.04 -5.46 -13.32
N HIS A 592 -33.30 -5.51 -14.42
CA HIS A 592 -32.98 -4.34 -15.24
C HIS A 592 -34.17 -3.74 -16.00
N GLN A 593 -35.24 -4.52 -16.25
CA GLN A 593 -36.39 -4.05 -17.05
C GLN A 593 -37.25 -2.97 -16.38
N ASP A 594 -37.33 -2.94 -15.03
CA ASP A 594 -38.08 -1.92 -14.27
C ASP A 594 -37.19 -0.97 -13.45
N SER A 595 -35.88 -1.15 -13.53
CA SER A 595 -34.89 -0.44 -12.70
C SER A 595 -34.45 0.86 -13.34
N LYS A 596 -34.75 1.98 -12.67
CA LYS A 596 -34.40 3.32 -13.15
C LYS A 596 -32.95 3.66 -12.80
N ILE A 597 -32.14 3.95 -13.81
CA ILE A 597 -30.83 4.59 -13.61
C ILE A 597 -31.10 6.05 -13.19
N GLU A 598 -30.49 6.46 -12.09
CA GLU A 598 -30.64 7.78 -11.51
C GLU A 598 -29.31 8.53 -11.51
N ARG A 599 -29.38 9.86 -11.65
CA ARG A 599 -28.24 10.73 -11.34
C ARG A 599 -28.30 11.07 -9.87
N ILE A 600 -27.25 10.72 -9.15
CA ILE A 600 -27.11 10.97 -7.71
C ILE A 600 -25.88 11.82 -7.45
N VAL A 601 -25.86 12.48 -6.29
CA VAL A 601 -24.78 13.35 -5.84
C VAL A 601 -24.11 12.73 -4.63
N LEU A 602 -22.80 12.51 -4.73
CA LEU A 602 -21.93 12.10 -3.62
C LEU A 602 -21.36 13.35 -2.97
N VAL A 603 -21.54 13.49 -1.66
CA VAL A 603 -21.17 14.70 -0.89
C VAL A 603 -19.96 14.51 0.01
#